data_AF-A0A2H3E9D2-F1
#
_entry.id   AF-A0A2H3E9D2-F1
#
_cell.length_a   1.000
_cell.length_b   1.000
_cell.length_c   1.000
_cell.angle_alpha   90.00
_cell.angle_beta   90.00
_cell.angle_gamma   90.00
#
_symmetry.space_group_name_H-M   'P 1'
#
loop_
_entity.id
_entity.type
_entity.pdbx_description
1 polymer ?
#
loop_
_entity_poly.entity_id
_entity_poly.type
_entity_poly.pdbx_seq_one_letter_code
_entity_poly.pdbx_strand_id
1 'polypeptide(L)'
;YLQRDGWIFLDATRWGYDPQQDLGKQDPKLAKLAEWGDRQLIPHWSHPDQKQQPSNGSLVDLNNRVRVKVVVADRPNALVVLAIHGSGVTSMLVNRKDGRDGVMLGKVGMCNVPPYVLAKTVRSGML
;
A
#
# COMPACT_ATOMS: atom_id res chain seq x y z
N TYR A 1 -10.03 -9.62 14.63
CA TYR A 1 -10.23 -10.17 13.27
C TYR A 1 -9.89 -9.08 12.27
N LEU A 2 -9.07 -9.39 11.25
CA LEU A 2 -8.70 -8.45 10.19
C LEU A 2 -9.62 -8.65 8.99
N GLN A 3 -10.20 -7.57 8.45
CA GLN A 3 -10.89 -7.63 7.17
C GLN A 3 -9.87 -7.96 6.08
N ARG A 4 -10.15 -8.99 5.28
CA ARG A 4 -9.21 -9.51 4.28
C ARG A 4 -9.42 -8.94 2.89
N ASP A 5 -10.57 -8.33 2.63
CA ASP A 5 -10.91 -7.84 1.30
C ASP A 5 -10.14 -6.57 0.97
N GLY A 6 -9.22 -6.71 0.03
CA GLY A 6 -8.41 -5.64 -0.49
C GLY A 6 -7.12 -5.37 0.28
N TRP A 7 -6.45 -4.29 -0.07
CA TRP A 7 -5.17 -3.90 0.53
C TRP A 7 -5.32 -2.84 1.61
N ILE A 8 -4.35 -2.86 2.52
CA ILE A 8 -4.10 -1.82 3.54
C ILE A 8 -2.69 -1.26 3.41
N PHE A 9 -2.52 0.02 3.75
CA PHE A 9 -1.21 0.63 3.89
C PHE A 9 -0.76 0.59 5.36
N LEU A 10 0.42 0.03 5.59
CA LEU A 10 1.09 -0.04 6.88
C LEU A 10 2.36 0.82 6.83
N ASP A 11 2.41 1.84 7.69
CA ASP A 11 3.54 2.75 7.81
C ASP A 11 4.68 2.08 8.59
N ALA A 12 5.91 2.12 8.07
CA ALA A 12 7.05 1.42 8.64
C ALA A 12 7.49 2.00 10.00
N THR A 13 7.21 3.28 10.29
CA THR A 13 7.50 3.87 11.62
C THR A 13 6.65 3.25 12.73
N ARG A 14 5.47 2.71 12.38
CA ARG A 14 4.53 2.10 13.32
C ARG A 14 4.54 0.57 13.29
N TRP A 15 4.72 -0.02 12.12
CA TRP A 15 4.60 -1.47 11.90
C TRP A 15 5.94 -2.16 11.60
N GLY A 16 7.04 -1.39 11.57
CA GLY A 16 8.35 -1.88 11.17
C GLY A 16 8.45 -2.27 9.70
N TYR A 17 9.60 -2.84 9.33
CA TYR A 17 9.85 -3.35 7.98
C TYR A 17 9.28 -4.75 7.74
N ASP A 18 8.92 -5.47 8.81
CA ASP A 18 8.26 -6.78 8.74
C ASP A 18 6.95 -6.80 9.54
N PRO A 19 5.83 -6.32 8.98
CA PRO A 19 4.53 -6.30 9.66
C PRO A 19 3.96 -7.69 9.99
N GLN A 20 4.57 -8.79 9.54
CA GLN A 20 4.05 -10.15 9.76
C GLN A 20 3.83 -10.46 11.24
N GLN A 21 4.79 -10.09 12.11
CA GLN A 21 4.73 -10.44 13.51
C GLN A 21 3.55 -9.76 14.20
N ASP A 22 3.39 -8.45 13.98
CA ASP A 22 2.34 -7.67 14.63
C ASP A 22 0.95 -7.94 14.06
N LEU A 23 0.85 -8.19 12.75
CA LEU A 23 -0.40 -8.68 12.16
C LEU A 23 -0.78 -10.07 12.68
N GLY A 24 0.19 -10.97 12.86
CA GLY A 24 -0.04 -12.30 13.42
C GLY A 24 -0.50 -12.29 14.88
N LYS A 25 -0.06 -11.31 15.68
CA LYS A 25 -0.59 -11.09 17.04
C LYS A 25 -2.08 -10.68 17.01
N GLN A 26 -2.49 -9.89 16.01
CA GLN A 26 -3.88 -9.41 15.85
C GLN A 26 -4.82 -10.44 15.23
N ASP A 27 -4.31 -11.26 14.31
CA ASP A 27 -5.01 -12.39 13.71
C ASP A 27 -4.09 -13.63 13.74
N PRO A 28 -4.18 -14.47 14.79
CA PRO A 28 -3.38 -15.69 14.89
C PRO A 28 -3.61 -16.70 13.75
N LYS A 29 -4.71 -16.55 12.98
CA LYS A 29 -5.01 -17.37 11.81
C LYS A 29 -4.43 -16.78 10.52
N LEU A 30 -3.70 -15.67 10.59
CA LEU A 30 -3.01 -15.09 9.45
C LEU A 30 -1.79 -15.94 9.11
N ALA A 31 -1.87 -16.63 7.97
CA ALA A 31 -0.72 -17.32 7.41
C ALA A 31 0.36 -16.32 6.94
N LYS A 32 1.59 -16.83 6.76
CA LYS A 32 2.74 -16.03 6.36
C LYS A 32 2.47 -15.22 5.08
N LEU A 33 2.77 -13.93 5.14
CA LEU A 33 2.77 -13.01 3.99
C LEU A 33 3.97 -13.31 3.09
N ALA A 34 3.72 -13.37 1.78
CA ALA A 34 4.75 -13.39 0.76
C ALA A 34 5.10 -11.95 0.37
N GLU A 35 6.38 -11.61 0.39
CA GLU A 35 6.85 -10.36 -0.20
C GLU A 35 6.83 -10.49 -1.72
N TRP A 36 6.23 -9.51 -2.39
CA TRP A 36 6.28 -9.42 -3.84
C TRP A 36 7.48 -8.60 -4.27
N GLY A 37 8.30 -9.22 -5.11
CA GLY A 37 9.47 -8.57 -5.70
C GLY A 37 10.62 -8.44 -4.70
N ASP A 38 11.22 -9.57 -4.29
CA ASP A 38 12.44 -9.62 -3.45
C ASP A 38 13.61 -8.76 -4.01
N ARG A 39 13.54 -8.37 -5.29
CA ARG A 39 14.50 -7.51 -6.00
C ARG A 39 13.84 -6.34 -6.73
N GLN A 40 12.62 -5.95 -6.35
CA GLN A 40 11.98 -4.80 -6.95
C GLN A 40 12.74 -3.54 -6.55
N LEU A 41 13.18 -2.77 -7.54
CA LEU A 41 13.68 -1.43 -7.31
C LEU A 41 12.52 -0.59 -6.77
N ILE A 42 12.61 -0.19 -5.51
CA ILE A 42 11.67 0.76 -4.93
C ILE A 42 12.11 2.14 -5.42
N PRO A 43 11.27 2.87 -6.18
CA PRO A 43 11.64 4.18 -6.68
C PRO A 43 11.89 5.12 -5.49
N HIS A 44 13.05 5.79 -5.52
CA HIS A 44 13.36 6.84 -4.57
C HIS A 44 12.74 8.16 -5.07
N TRP A 45 11.92 8.79 -4.24
CA TRP A 45 11.27 10.05 -4.57
C TRP A 45 12.04 11.21 -3.95
N SER A 46 12.61 12.07 -4.79
CA SER A 46 13.08 13.38 -4.36
C SER A 46 11.88 14.34 -4.31
N HIS A 47 11.57 14.86 -3.13
CA HIS A 47 10.61 15.97 -3.02
C HIS A 47 11.30 17.28 -3.39
N PRO A 48 10.67 18.13 -4.22
CA PRO A 48 11.16 19.49 -4.43
C PRO A 48 11.02 20.36 -3.17
N ASP A 49 10.05 20.07 -2.29
CA ASP A 49 9.86 20.74 -1.01
C ASP A 49 10.31 19.87 0.17
N GLN A 50 11.39 20.29 0.85
CA GLN A 50 12.00 19.58 1.99
C GLN A 50 11.11 19.43 3.24
N LYS A 51 9.88 19.94 3.23
CA LYS A 51 9.02 20.01 4.43
C LYS A 51 8.35 18.68 4.80
N GLN A 52 8.26 17.72 3.88
CA GLN A 52 7.72 16.38 4.15
C GLN A 52 8.67 15.32 3.60
N GLN A 53 9.29 14.56 4.50
CA GLN A 53 10.11 13.43 4.11
C GLN A 53 9.21 12.27 3.67
N PRO A 54 9.55 11.56 2.58
CA PRO A 54 8.85 10.35 2.20
C PRO A 54 8.83 9.34 3.35
N SER A 55 7.69 8.67 3.55
CA SER A 55 7.55 7.57 4.49
C SER A 55 7.72 6.22 3.78
N ASN A 56 8.48 5.33 4.40
CA ASN A 56 8.52 3.92 4.02
C ASN A 56 7.26 3.21 4.53
N GLY A 57 6.76 2.25 3.77
CA GLY A 57 5.64 1.43 4.21
C GLY A 57 5.45 0.18 3.36
N SER A 58 4.33 -0.47 3.60
CA SER A 58 3.92 -1.68 2.89
C SER A 58 2.45 -1.61 2.51
N LEU A 59 2.15 -1.95 1.26
CA LEU A 59 0.80 -2.33 0.85
C LEU A 59 0.65 -3.83 1.13
N VAL A 60 -0.38 -4.21 1.87
CA VAL A 60 -0.63 -5.60 2.24
C VAL A 60 -2.02 -5.99 1.78
N ASP A 61 -2.08 -6.97 0.88
CA ASP A 61 -3.31 -7.69 0.53
C ASP A 61 -3.40 -8.91 1.45
N LEU A 62 -4.34 -8.86 2.40
CA LEU A 62 -4.51 -9.91 3.41
C LEU A 62 -5.24 -11.14 2.86
N ASN A 63 -6.01 -11.01 1.78
CA ASN A 63 -6.68 -12.12 1.13
C ASN A 63 -5.67 -12.98 0.36
N ASN A 64 -4.85 -12.33 -0.46
CA ASN A 64 -3.81 -13.01 -1.25
C ASN A 64 -2.51 -13.24 -0.47
N ARG A 65 -2.41 -12.67 0.73
CA ARG A 65 -1.23 -12.72 1.61
C ARG A 65 0.02 -12.18 0.94
N VAL A 66 -0.13 -11.10 0.17
CA VAL A 66 0.98 -10.47 -0.54
C VAL A 66 1.28 -9.10 0.06
N ARG A 67 2.57 -8.82 0.23
CA ARG A 67 3.10 -7.54 0.69
C ARG A 67 3.96 -6.91 -0.40
N VAL A 68 3.75 -5.63 -0.67
CA VAL A 68 4.58 -4.81 -1.56
C VAL A 68 5.17 -3.65 -0.74
N LYS A 69 6.49 -3.52 -0.70
CA LYS A 69 7.15 -2.37 -0.07
C LYS A 69 6.99 -1.13 -0.93
N VAL A 70 6.72 0.01 -0.30
CA VAL A 70 6.48 1.28 -0.99
C VAL A 70 7.11 2.44 -0.24
N VAL A 71 7.41 3.50 -0.99
CA VAL A 71 7.76 4.83 -0.46
C VAL A 71 6.65 5.77 -0.87
N VAL A 72 6.09 6.50 0.09
CA VAL A 72 4.96 7.41 -0.13
C VAL A 72 5.15 8.76 0.52
N ALA A 73 4.66 9.82 -0.14
CA ALA A 73 4.65 11.19 0.36
C ALA A 73 3.53 11.44 1.39
N ASP A 74 2.40 10.74 1.25
CA ASP A 74 1.23 10.80 2.11
C ASP A 74 0.50 9.44 2.06
N ARG A 75 -0.42 9.19 2.98
CA ARG A 75 -1.13 7.91 3.12
C ARG A 75 -1.94 7.61 1.85
N PRO A 76 -1.60 6.57 1.07
CA PRO A 76 -2.34 6.22 -0.13
C PRO A 76 -3.69 5.60 0.25
N ASN A 77 -4.69 5.85 -0.58
CA ASN A 77 -6.04 5.32 -0.38
C ASN A 77 -6.70 4.80 -1.67
N ALA A 78 -5.99 4.84 -2.80
CA ALA A 78 -6.38 4.21 -4.05
C ALA A 78 -5.16 3.93 -4.93
N LEU A 79 -5.34 3.01 -5.88
CA LEU A 79 -4.38 2.66 -6.91
C LEU A 79 -4.94 3.06 -8.28
N VAL A 80 -4.09 3.62 -9.13
CA VAL A 80 -4.41 3.88 -10.54
C VAL A 80 -3.40 3.12 -11.39
N VAL A 81 -3.88 2.17 -12.20
CA VAL A 81 -3.03 1.39 -13.10
C VAL A 81 -2.45 2.30 -14.18
N LEU A 82 -1.14 2.26 -14.36
CA LEU A 82 -0.44 2.99 -15.41
C LEU A 82 -0.02 2.06 -16.56
N ALA A 83 0.48 0.87 -16.23
CA ALA A 83 0.95 -0.10 -17.20
C ALA A 83 0.82 -1.54 -16.69
N ILE A 84 0.54 -2.47 -17.60
CA ILE A 84 0.48 -3.91 -17.34
C ILE A 84 1.59 -4.57 -18.15
N HIS A 85 2.40 -5.38 -17.51
CA HIS A 85 3.49 -6.15 -18.11
C HIS A 85 3.38 -7.62 -17.67
N GLY A 86 3.98 -8.55 -18.42
CA GLY A 86 3.95 -9.98 -18.06
C GLY A 86 4.52 -10.27 -16.66
N SER A 87 5.36 -9.37 -16.14
CA SER A 87 5.98 -9.46 -14.82
C SER A 87 5.23 -8.73 -13.70
N GLY A 88 4.11 -8.04 -13.97
CA GLY A 88 3.36 -7.31 -12.95
C GLY A 88 2.56 -6.11 -13.47
N VAL A 89 2.08 -5.27 -12.55
CA VAL A 89 1.34 -4.04 -12.89
C VAL A 89 1.99 -2.85 -12.22
N THR A 90 2.42 -1.87 -13.01
CA THR A 90 2.87 -0.56 -12.52
C THR A 90 1.64 0.29 -12.20
N SER A 91 1.56 0.77 -10.96
CA SER A 91 0.45 1.60 -10.48
C SER A 91 0.94 2.86 -9.79
N MET A 92 0.19 3.94 -9.97
CA MET A 92 0.29 5.15 -9.17
C MET A 92 -0.50 5.01 -7.88
N LEU A 93 0.12 5.37 -6.77
CA LEU A 93 -0.53 5.52 -5.49
C LEU A 93 -1.10 6.92 -5.38
N VAL A 94 -2.38 7.01 -5.03
CA VAL A 94 -3.06 8.29 -4.88
C VAL A 94 -3.73 8.39 -3.52
N ASN A 95 -3.83 9.61 -3.02
CA ASN A 95 -4.67 9.97 -1.88
C ASN A 95 -5.81 10.85 -2.39
N ARG A 96 -6.99 10.25 -2.53
CA ARG A 96 -8.23 10.93 -2.87
C ARG A 96 -8.83 11.54 -1.61
N LYS A 97 -8.98 12.86 -1.58
CA LYS A 97 -9.65 13.57 -0.49
C LYS A 97 -10.91 14.20 -1.07
N ASP A 98 -12.04 13.97 -0.40
CA ASP A 98 -13.28 14.67 -0.73
C ASP A 98 -13.14 16.10 -0.21
N GLY A 99 -13.04 17.05 -1.15
CA GLY A 99 -12.96 18.48 -0.88
C GLY A 99 -14.29 19.17 -1.17
N ARG A 100 -14.45 20.39 -0.66
CA ARG A 100 -15.63 21.23 -0.93
C ARG A 100 -15.83 21.54 -2.42
N ASP A 101 -14.74 21.55 -3.20
CA ASP A 101 -14.72 21.86 -4.63
C ASP A 101 -14.54 20.61 -5.52
N GLY A 102 -14.78 19.42 -4.97
CA GLY A 102 -14.66 18.14 -5.69
C GLY A 102 -13.56 17.22 -5.15
N VAL A 103 -13.28 16.14 -5.89
CA VAL A 103 -12.28 15.13 -5.49
C VAL A 103 -10.87 15.67 -5.77
N MET A 104 -10.13 16.00 -4.73
CA MET A 104 -8.72 16.35 -4.85
C MET A 104 -7.89 15.05 -4.87
N LEU A 105 -7.11 14.87 -5.93
CA LEU A 105 -6.28 13.67 -6.11
C LEU A 105 -4.80 14.03 -5.92
N GLY A 106 -4.26 13.69 -4.75
CA GLY A 106 -2.82 13.78 -4.50
C GLY A 106 -2.11 12.56 -5.07
N LYS A 107 -1.09 12.75 -5.91
CA LYS A 107 -0.17 11.68 -6.31
C LYS A 107 0.84 11.50 -5.19
N VAL A 108 0.85 10.33 -4.56
CA VAL A 108 1.60 10.12 -3.31
C VAL A 108 2.67 9.04 -3.42
N GLY A 109 2.76 8.33 -4.54
CA GLY A 109 3.83 7.38 -4.80
C GLY A 109 3.55 6.51 -6.03
N MET A 110 4.35 5.47 -6.19
CA MET A 110 4.13 4.42 -7.19
C MET A 110 4.54 3.07 -6.60
N CYS A 111 3.99 2.01 -7.15
CA CYS A 111 4.34 0.65 -6.81
C CYS A 111 4.16 -0.28 -8.01
N ASN A 112 4.85 -1.41 -7.95
CA ASN A 112 4.64 -2.51 -8.86
C ASN A 112 4.00 -3.67 -8.09
N VAL A 113 2.80 -4.07 -8.50
CA VAL A 113 2.06 -5.17 -7.86
C VAL A 113 2.13 -6.44 -8.73
N PRO A 114 1.75 -7.62 -8.22
CA PRO A 114 1.60 -8.82 -9.03
C PRO A 114 0.67 -8.60 -10.25
N PRO A 115 0.59 -9.52 -11.23
CA PRO A 115 -0.29 -9.39 -12.40
C PRO A 115 -1.80 -9.40 -12.07
N TYR A 116 -2.19 -9.27 -10.80
CA TYR A 116 -3.53 -8.92 -10.34
C TYR A 116 -3.49 -7.58 -9.60
N VAL A 117 -4.53 -6.76 -9.76
CA VAL A 117 -4.61 -5.45 -9.10
C VAL A 117 -5.15 -5.61 -7.69
N LEU A 118 -4.50 -4.97 -6.72
CA LEU A 118 -5.00 -4.91 -5.35
C LEU A 118 -6.22 -3.96 -5.28
N ALA A 119 -7.40 -4.48 -4.91
CA ALA A 119 -8.57 -3.63 -4.61
C ALA A 119 -8.41 -3.00 -3.22
N LYS A 120 -8.89 -1.77 -2.99
CA LYS A 120 -8.76 -1.13 -1.66
C LYS A 120 -9.80 -1.70 -0.69
N THR A 121 -9.41 -1.97 0.55
CA THR A 121 -10.39 -2.23 1.62
C THR A 121 -11.09 -0.92 2.03
N VAL A 122 -12.43 -0.93 2.04
CA VAL A 122 -13.23 0.14 2.65
C VAL A 122 -13.79 -0.44 3.94
N ARG A 123 -13.42 0.15 5.09
CA ARG A 123 -14.02 -0.20 6.37
C ARG A 123 -15.53 0.00 6.28
N SER A 124 -16.29 -1.08 6.46
CA SER A 124 -17.67 -1.05 6.93
C SER A 124 -17.76 -2.01 8.11
N GLY A 125 -17.67 -1.47 9.32
CA GLY A 125 -17.73 -2.24 10.55
C GLY A 125 -17.53 -1.33 11.76
N MET A 126 -18.63 -0.87 12.35
CA MET A 126 -18.70 -0.65 13.79
C MET A 126 -19.36 -1.89 14.40
N LEU A 127 -18.80 -2.39 15.49
CA LEU A 127 -19.59 -3.06 16.52
C LEU A 127 -20.36 -1.99 17.28
#